data_AF-A0A9E1PW37-F1
#
_entry.id   AF-A0A9E1PW37-F1
#
_cell.length_a   1.000
_cell.length_b   1.000
_cell.length_c   1.000
_cell.angle_alpha   90.00
_cell.angle_beta   90.00
_cell.angle_gamma   90.00
#
_symmetry.space_group_name_H-M   'P 1'
#
loop_
_entity.id
_entity.type
_entity.pdbx_description
1 polymer ?
#
loop_
_entity_poly.entity_id
_entity_poly.type
_entity_poly.pdbx_seq_one_letter_code
_entity_poly.pdbx_strand_id
1 'polypeptide(L)'
;MLRLPGDGSMRALALRVAGVLLVAVLLYYPVGMALIHNVDNDLDFMAPEAATSPETSPTEKKRGAKMAGESQAVAVAAGLIERETDINRWTMNDPFFLPGAALDNMPNFQQGVIYAMSRFAIEMTDQIGRIRGSSQVDKDLDSAAGRLKFPGDIWYFDIATSWAPATPSEQHYRAARKALVAYNRRLAAGEAVFERRADNLQITLERITADLGSASAIIEEHVSNGAWFMDFDADDIFYRTQGRLYGYALILRGLRADFQPVIEERELGAAWDQMLESFRAASALDPLIVVNGAPDGALLPSHLAAQGFYLLRARTQLKEIANILLK
;
A
#
# COMPACT_ATOMS: atom_id res chain seq x y z
N MET A 1 -66.42 16.71 20.44
CA MET A 1 -65.29 16.91 21.36
C MET A 1 -64.10 16.09 20.88
N LEU A 2 -63.15 16.70 20.15
CA LEU A 2 -61.87 16.07 19.85
C LEU A 2 -61.01 16.10 21.13
N ARG A 3 -60.71 14.94 21.72
CA ARG A 3 -59.67 14.82 22.75
C ARG A 3 -58.33 15.04 22.06
N LEU A 4 -57.69 16.18 22.31
CA LEU A 4 -56.28 16.38 21.99
C LEU A 4 -55.46 15.29 22.69
N PRO A 5 -54.49 14.64 22.01
CA PRO A 5 -53.63 13.64 22.63
C PRO A 5 -52.96 14.26 23.86
N GLY A 6 -53.15 13.64 25.03
CA GLY A 6 -52.69 14.17 26.30
C GLY A 6 -51.16 14.32 26.33
N ASP A 7 -50.67 15.35 27.01
CA ASP A 7 -49.25 15.71 27.21
C ASP A 7 -48.33 14.48 27.48
N GLY A 8 -48.84 13.44 28.15
CA GLY A 8 -48.13 12.18 28.38
C GLY A 8 -47.74 11.38 27.12
N SER A 9 -48.54 11.38 26.06
CA SER A 9 -48.19 10.64 24.82
C SER A 9 -47.11 11.36 24.01
N MET A 10 -47.12 12.69 24.03
CA MET A 10 -46.09 13.52 23.39
C MET A 10 -44.75 13.38 24.11
N ARG A 11 -44.74 13.38 25.45
CA ARG A 11 -43.53 13.14 26.25
C ARG A 11 -42.97 11.73 26.05
N ALA A 12 -43.83 10.70 26.03
CA ALA A 12 -43.40 9.33 25.78
C ALA A 12 -42.81 9.15 24.37
N LEU A 13 -43.39 9.80 23.35
CA LEU A 13 -42.85 9.82 22.00
C LEU A 13 -41.49 10.54 21.96
N ALA A 14 -41.37 11.71 22.59
CA ALA A 14 -40.12 12.47 22.66
C ALA A 14 -38.98 11.66 23.33
N LEU A 15 -39.27 10.97 24.44
CA LEU A 15 -38.31 10.10 25.11
C LEU A 15 -37.88 8.91 24.25
N ARG A 16 -38.81 8.30 23.49
CA ARG A 16 -38.48 7.21 22.55
C ARG A 16 -37.60 7.71 21.42
N VAL A 17 -37.93 8.86 20.82
CA VAL A 17 -37.12 9.48 19.76
C VAL A 17 -35.73 9.83 20.27
N ALA A 18 -35.63 10.43 21.47
CA ALA A 18 -34.35 10.73 22.10
C ALA A 18 -33.52 9.45 22.37
N GLY A 19 -34.16 8.38 22.84
CA GLY A 19 -33.52 7.08 23.03
C GLY A 19 -33.00 6.49 21.72
N VAL A 20 -33.77 6.54 20.64
CA VAL A 20 -33.34 6.09 19.31
C VAL A 20 -32.18 6.92 18.78
N LEU A 21 -32.22 8.24 18.91
CA LEU A 21 -31.12 9.12 18.49
C LEU A 21 -29.84 8.86 19.30
N LEU A 22 -29.95 8.65 20.62
CA LEU A 22 -28.81 8.30 21.46
C LEU A 22 -28.17 6.99 21.01
N VAL A 23 -28.98 5.95 20.76
CA VAL A 23 -28.50 4.67 20.23
C VAL A 23 -27.84 4.85 18.86
N ALA A 24 -28.43 5.65 17.97
CA ALA A 24 -27.84 5.94 16.66
C ALA A 24 -26.48 6.63 16.77
N VAL A 25 -26.33 7.60 17.68
CA VAL A 25 -25.05 8.29 17.95
C VAL A 25 -24.01 7.32 18.54
N LEU A 26 -24.41 6.48 19.50
CA LEU A 26 -23.51 5.49 20.11
C LEU A 26 -23.06 4.40 19.14
N LEU A 27 -23.93 3.99 18.22
CA LEU A 27 -23.63 2.95 17.21
C LEU A 27 -22.94 3.51 15.96
N TYR A 28 -22.96 4.83 15.74
CA TYR A 28 -22.41 5.45 14.54
C TYR A 28 -20.94 5.08 14.29
N TYR A 29 -20.08 5.22 15.32
CA TYR A 29 -18.67 4.86 15.20
C TYR A 29 -18.45 3.34 15.10
N PRO A 30 -18.96 2.49 16.02
CA PRO A 30 -18.71 1.04 15.94
C PRO A 30 -19.19 0.41 14.63
N VAL A 31 -20.39 0.76 14.17
CA VAL A 31 -20.92 0.23 12.91
C VAL A 31 -20.17 0.81 11.73
N GLY A 32 -19.87 2.11 11.73
CA GLY A 32 -19.09 2.74 10.66
C GLY A 32 -17.68 2.18 10.54
N MET A 33 -16.97 1.98 11.66
CA MET A 33 -15.65 1.35 11.70
C MET A 33 -15.73 -0.08 11.13
N ALA A 34 -16.70 -0.88 11.55
CA ALA A 34 -16.87 -2.25 11.04
C ALA A 34 -17.17 -2.32 9.53
N LEU A 35 -17.80 -1.29 8.96
CA LEU A 35 -18.09 -1.21 7.53
C LEU A 35 -16.91 -0.70 6.70
N ILE A 36 -16.07 0.17 7.26
CA ILE A 36 -14.95 0.80 6.56
C ILE A 36 -13.66 -0.02 6.71
N HIS A 37 -13.48 -0.69 7.85
CA HIS A 37 -12.28 -1.43 8.17
C HIS A 37 -12.02 -2.54 7.16
N ASN A 38 -10.93 -2.39 6.40
CA ASN A 38 -10.45 -3.39 5.46
C ASN A 38 -8.92 -3.29 5.32
N VAL A 39 -8.18 -4.16 6.00
CA VAL A 39 -6.74 -4.34 5.77
C VAL A 39 -6.57 -5.36 4.65
N ASP A 40 -6.58 -4.87 3.41
CA ASP A 40 -6.50 -5.72 2.22
C ASP A 40 -5.05 -6.14 1.92
N ASN A 41 -4.67 -7.27 2.51
CA ASN A 41 -3.39 -7.94 2.32
C ASN A 41 -3.47 -9.12 1.33
N ASP A 42 -4.48 -9.16 0.45
CA ASP A 42 -4.64 -10.23 -0.54
C ASP A 42 -3.56 -10.15 -1.63
N LEU A 43 -2.62 -11.09 -1.60
CA LEU A 43 -1.52 -11.16 -2.56
C LEU A 43 -1.96 -11.68 -3.93
N ASP A 44 -3.17 -12.22 -4.06
CA ASP A 44 -3.74 -12.62 -5.34
C ASP A 44 -4.30 -11.42 -6.14
N PHE A 45 -4.16 -10.19 -5.61
CA PHE A 45 -4.43 -8.94 -6.31
C PHE A 45 -3.84 -8.95 -7.71
N MET A 46 -4.66 -8.79 -8.74
CA MET A 46 -4.21 -8.57 -10.10
C MET A 46 -4.45 -7.11 -10.47
N ALA A 47 -3.44 -6.45 -11.04
CA ALA A 47 -3.63 -5.12 -11.59
C ALA A 47 -4.80 -5.18 -12.58
N PRO A 48 -5.75 -4.21 -12.56
CA PRO A 48 -6.76 -4.13 -13.60
C PRO A 48 -6.05 -4.12 -14.96
N GLU A 49 -6.40 -5.03 -15.87
CA GLU A 49 -5.88 -5.01 -17.24
C GLU A 49 -6.01 -3.56 -17.73
N ALA A 50 -4.87 -2.93 -18.06
CA ALA A 50 -4.76 -1.51 -18.30
C ALA A 50 -5.97 -1.06 -19.11
N ALA A 51 -6.85 -0.27 -18.47
CA ALA A 51 -8.21 -0.02 -18.96
C ALA A 51 -8.19 0.18 -20.47
N THR A 52 -8.63 -0.86 -21.18
CA THR A 52 -8.87 -0.78 -22.61
C THR A 52 -9.74 0.43 -22.82
N SER A 53 -9.35 1.32 -23.73
CA SER A 53 -10.19 2.41 -24.20
C SER A 53 -11.64 1.93 -24.35
N PRO A 54 -12.67 2.76 -24.06
CA PRO A 54 -14.08 2.35 -24.11
C PRO A 54 -14.61 1.84 -25.47
N GLU A 55 -13.75 1.67 -26.48
CA GLU A 55 -14.10 1.37 -27.87
C GLU A 55 -13.53 0.04 -28.40
N THR A 56 -13.10 -0.89 -27.54
CA THR A 56 -12.75 -2.24 -28.01
C THR A 56 -13.98 -3.15 -28.03
N SER A 57 -14.30 -3.63 -29.24
CA SER A 57 -15.45 -4.45 -29.58
C SER A 57 -15.52 -5.75 -28.74
N PRO A 58 -16.72 -6.31 -28.44
CA PRO A 58 -16.89 -7.45 -27.52
C PRO A 58 -16.13 -8.73 -27.87
N THR A 59 -15.59 -8.84 -29.09
CA THR A 59 -14.85 -9.99 -29.59
C THR A 59 -13.38 -10.08 -29.13
N GLU A 60 -12.79 -9.02 -28.58
CA GLU A 60 -11.39 -9.06 -28.09
C GLU A 60 -11.25 -9.44 -26.61
N LYS A 61 -12.35 -9.42 -25.84
CA LYS A 61 -12.41 -9.77 -24.40
C LYS A 61 -12.04 -11.23 -24.05
N LYS A 62 -11.66 -12.07 -25.00
CA LYS A 62 -11.40 -13.52 -24.80
C LYS A 62 -9.97 -13.98 -25.07
N ARG A 63 -9.01 -13.07 -25.19
CA ARG A 63 -7.58 -13.43 -25.08
C ARG A 63 -6.92 -12.41 -24.17
N GLY A 64 -6.32 -12.88 -23.07
CA GLY A 64 -5.38 -12.11 -22.25
C GLY A 64 -4.17 -11.72 -23.09
N ALA A 65 -4.36 -10.76 -23.99
CA ALA A 65 -3.33 -10.23 -24.84
C ALA A 65 -2.54 -9.24 -24.00
N LYS A 66 -1.51 -9.75 -23.33
CA LYS A 66 -0.34 -8.99 -22.88
C LYS A 66 -0.01 -7.98 -23.99
N MET A 67 -0.32 -6.69 -23.79
CA MET A 67 0.11 -5.67 -24.75
C MET A 67 1.63 -5.75 -24.80
N ALA A 68 2.17 -6.20 -25.94
CA ALA A 68 3.60 -6.40 -26.10
C ALA A 68 4.30 -5.06 -25.85
N GLY A 69 5.04 -4.95 -24.74
CA GLY A 69 5.82 -3.75 -24.39
C GLY A 69 5.59 -3.22 -22.97
N GLU A 70 4.40 -3.40 -22.38
CA GLU A 70 4.06 -2.87 -21.05
C GLU A 70 4.90 -3.49 -19.92
N SER A 71 5.07 -2.71 -18.84
CA SER A 71 5.60 -3.17 -17.56
C SER A 71 4.47 -3.63 -16.65
N GLN A 72 4.57 -4.88 -16.19
CA GLN A 72 3.68 -5.47 -15.19
C GLN A 72 3.90 -4.84 -13.81
N ALA A 73 5.14 -4.54 -13.44
CA ALA A 73 5.43 -3.86 -12.17
C ALA A 73 4.79 -2.47 -12.09
N VAL A 74 4.83 -1.70 -13.18
CA VAL A 74 4.18 -0.39 -13.26
C VAL A 74 2.66 -0.50 -13.22
N ALA A 75 2.08 -1.48 -13.93
CA ALA A 75 0.64 -1.74 -13.88
C ALA A 75 0.18 -2.10 -12.46
N VAL A 76 0.92 -2.96 -11.77
CA VAL A 76 0.70 -3.30 -10.36
C VAL A 76 0.78 -2.06 -9.47
N ALA A 77 1.80 -1.21 -9.65
CA ALA A 77 1.94 0.00 -8.87
C ALA A 77 0.73 0.94 -9.04
N ALA A 78 0.30 1.17 -10.28
CA ALA A 78 -0.87 1.97 -10.57
C ALA A 78 -2.16 1.37 -9.98
N GLY A 79 -2.34 0.06 -10.09
CA GLY A 79 -3.49 -0.65 -9.54
C GLY A 79 -3.55 -0.61 -8.01
N LEU A 80 -2.41 -0.72 -7.33
CA LEU A 80 -2.36 -0.58 -5.86
C LEU A 80 -2.71 0.83 -5.41
N ILE A 81 -2.22 1.86 -6.12
CA ILE A 81 -2.60 3.25 -5.81
C ILE A 81 -4.11 3.45 -6.00
N GLU A 82 -4.69 2.92 -7.08
CA GLU A 82 -6.15 2.95 -7.29
C GLU A 82 -6.89 2.25 -6.16
N ARG A 83 -6.43 1.06 -5.78
CA ARG A 83 -7.04 0.28 -4.72
C ARG A 83 -7.08 1.06 -3.41
N GLU A 84 -5.98 1.65 -2.97
CA GLU A 84 -5.95 2.38 -1.70
C GLU A 84 -6.67 3.73 -1.74
N THR A 85 -6.74 4.39 -2.89
CA THR A 85 -7.31 5.74 -2.97
C THR A 85 -8.77 5.79 -3.41
N ASP A 86 -9.21 4.86 -4.25
CA ASP A 86 -10.53 4.87 -4.89
C ASP A 86 -11.41 3.68 -4.44
N ILE A 87 -10.85 2.48 -4.29
CA ILE A 87 -11.62 1.28 -3.93
C ILE A 87 -11.82 1.18 -2.42
N ASN A 88 -10.72 1.12 -1.67
CA ASN A 88 -10.71 1.07 -0.20
C ASN A 88 -10.96 2.44 0.43
N ARG A 89 -10.87 3.51 -0.37
CA ARG A 89 -10.85 4.91 0.05
C ARG A 89 -9.65 5.23 0.95
N TRP A 90 -9.10 6.43 0.78
CA TRP A 90 -7.98 6.90 1.58
C TRP A 90 -8.45 7.39 2.96
N THR A 91 -8.40 6.52 3.98
CA THR A 91 -8.99 6.80 5.30
C THR A 91 -8.13 7.70 6.18
N MET A 92 -6.83 7.84 5.89
CA MET A 92 -5.94 8.76 6.63
C MET A 92 -6.42 10.21 6.58
N ASN A 93 -7.20 10.59 5.57
CA ASN A 93 -7.76 11.94 5.41
C ASN A 93 -9.20 12.05 5.93
N ASP A 94 -9.74 11.03 6.60
CA ASP A 94 -11.09 11.10 7.15
C ASP A 94 -11.13 12.11 8.31
N PRO A 95 -12.02 13.13 8.25
CA PRO A 95 -12.15 14.08 9.36
C PRO A 95 -12.72 13.39 10.60
N PHE A 96 -12.44 13.95 11.78
CA PHE A 96 -12.75 13.34 13.08
C PHE A 96 -14.20 12.87 13.25
N PHE A 97 -15.16 13.49 12.55
CA PHE A 97 -16.59 13.16 12.60
C PHE A 97 -16.99 11.98 11.70
N LEU A 98 -16.07 11.41 10.93
CA LEU A 98 -16.30 10.18 10.18
C LEU A 98 -15.71 8.98 10.94
N PRO A 99 -16.37 7.80 10.91
CA PRO A 99 -15.90 6.63 11.64
C PRO A 99 -14.52 6.12 11.22
N GLY A 100 -14.12 6.34 9.96
CA GLY A 100 -12.80 5.97 9.46
C GLY A 100 -11.64 6.68 10.16
N ALA A 101 -11.88 7.87 10.74
CA ALA A 101 -10.87 8.59 11.52
C ALA A 101 -10.46 7.88 12.82
N ALA A 102 -11.26 6.92 13.27
CA ALA A 102 -10.96 6.08 14.44
C ALA A 102 -10.28 4.75 14.07
N LEU A 103 -10.03 4.50 12.77
CA LEU A 103 -9.25 3.36 12.30
C LEU A 103 -7.79 3.80 12.23
N ASP A 104 -6.90 3.13 12.94
CA ASP A 104 -5.44 3.34 12.97
C ASP A 104 -4.72 2.35 12.04
N ASN A 105 -5.07 1.07 12.14
CA ASN A 105 -4.40 -0.03 11.45
C ASN A 105 -4.49 0.09 9.92
N MET A 106 -5.68 0.39 9.42
CA MET A 106 -5.93 0.52 7.98
C MET A 106 -5.14 1.70 7.36
N PRO A 107 -5.21 2.94 7.87
CA PRO A 107 -4.36 4.03 7.36
C PRO A 107 -2.87 3.73 7.41
N ASN A 108 -2.36 3.08 8.47
CA ASN A 108 -0.95 2.71 8.56
C ASN A 108 -0.56 1.71 7.48
N PHE A 109 -1.38 0.69 7.23
CA PHE A 109 -1.20 -0.24 6.12
C PHE A 109 -1.18 0.49 4.77
N GLN A 110 -2.17 1.36 4.50
CA GLN A 110 -2.26 2.15 3.27
C GLN A 110 -1.02 3.03 3.05
N GLN A 111 -0.54 3.70 4.10
CA GLN A 111 0.70 4.46 4.05
C GLN A 111 1.92 3.58 3.74
N GLY A 112 1.96 2.36 4.27
CA GLY A 112 2.99 1.38 3.94
C GLY A 112 3.01 1.03 2.45
N VAL A 113 1.83 0.78 1.86
CA VAL A 113 1.69 0.50 0.42
C VAL A 113 2.15 1.69 -0.42
N ILE A 114 1.63 2.90 -0.15
CA ILE A 114 2.01 4.12 -0.90
C ILE A 114 3.50 4.42 -0.76
N TYR A 115 4.08 4.18 0.42
CA TYR A 115 5.52 4.31 0.62
C TYR A 115 6.31 3.39 -0.32
N ALA A 116 5.95 2.10 -0.39
CA ALA A 116 6.59 1.16 -1.32
C ALA A 116 6.43 1.60 -2.79
N MET A 117 5.25 2.09 -3.18
CA MET A 117 5.01 2.64 -4.53
C MET A 117 5.87 3.87 -4.81
N SER A 118 6.05 4.74 -3.81
CA SER A 118 6.92 5.92 -3.88
C SER A 118 8.37 5.53 -4.12
N ARG A 119 8.90 4.58 -3.33
CA ARG A 119 10.27 4.06 -3.50
C ARG A 119 10.47 3.43 -4.87
N PHE A 120 9.49 2.65 -5.33
CA PHE A 120 9.51 2.07 -6.68
C PHE A 120 9.48 3.14 -7.79
N ALA A 121 8.61 4.15 -7.69
CA ALA A 121 8.53 5.22 -8.69
C ALA A 121 9.83 6.06 -8.77
N ILE A 122 10.51 6.26 -7.64
CA ILE A 122 11.83 6.90 -7.59
C ILE A 122 12.85 6.04 -8.34
N GLU A 123 12.89 4.74 -8.06
CA GLU A 123 13.81 3.81 -8.73
C GLU A 123 13.54 3.71 -10.25
N MET A 124 12.27 3.74 -10.64
CA MET A 124 11.85 3.83 -12.05
C MET A 124 12.39 5.10 -12.71
N THR A 125 12.34 6.23 -12.00
CA THR A 125 12.85 7.54 -12.46
C THR A 125 14.39 7.53 -12.61
N ASP A 126 15.08 6.86 -11.69
CA ASP A 126 16.54 6.91 -11.60
C ASP A 126 17.24 5.89 -12.49
N GLN A 127 16.73 4.65 -12.60
CA GLN A 127 17.42 3.53 -13.25
C GLN A 127 16.63 2.93 -14.42
N ILE A 128 15.40 2.46 -14.17
CA ILE A 128 14.69 1.57 -15.12
C ILE A 128 14.11 2.35 -16.31
N GLY A 129 13.62 3.57 -16.09
CA GLY A 129 12.92 4.38 -17.10
C GLY A 129 13.82 5.06 -18.13
N ARG A 130 15.14 4.75 -18.16
CA ARG A 130 16.14 5.50 -18.94
C ARG A 130 17.15 4.54 -19.59
N ILE A 131 17.60 4.88 -20.81
CA ILE A 131 18.61 4.10 -21.58
C ILE A 131 20.00 4.21 -20.94
N ARG A 132 20.35 5.39 -20.43
CA ARG A 132 21.59 5.69 -19.70
C ARG A 132 21.25 6.58 -18.50
N GLY A 133 22.02 6.48 -17.42
CA GLY A 133 21.82 7.32 -16.22
C GLY A 133 21.89 8.83 -16.49
N SER A 134 22.43 9.26 -17.63
CA SER A 134 22.48 10.66 -18.09
C SER A 134 21.40 11.04 -19.12
N SER A 135 20.55 10.11 -19.58
CA SER A 135 19.42 10.41 -20.48
C SER A 135 18.40 11.32 -19.82
N GLN A 136 17.51 12.00 -20.54
CA GLN A 136 16.47 12.81 -19.90
C GLN A 136 15.56 11.95 -19.00
N VAL A 137 15.12 12.49 -17.86
CA VAL A 137 14.14 11.83 -16.99
C VAL A 137 12.79 11.75 -17.70
N ASP A 138 12.10 10.61 -17.62
CA ASP A 138 10.73 10.52 -18.12
C ASP A 138 9.78 11.37 -17.27
N LYS A 139 9.05 12.28 -17.93
CA LYS A 139 8.18 13.27 -17.27
C LYS A 139 7.08 12.63 -16.41
N ASP A 140 6.56 11.47 -16.81
CA ASP A 140 5.44 10.84 -16.13
C ASP A 140 5.94 10.10 -14.89
N LEU A 141 7.11 9.45 -14.98
CA LEU A 141 7.77 8.84 -13.84
C LEU A 141 8.21 9.88 -12.80
N ASP A 142 8.81 11.01 -13.24
CA ASP A 142 9.18 12.11 -12.34
C ASP A 142 7.96 12.68 -11.62
N SER A 143 6.86 12.90 -12.35
CA SER A 143 5.60 13.35 -11.75
C SER A 143 5.04 12.35 -10.74
N ALA A 144 5.06 11.06 -11.06
CA ALA A 144 4.61 10.02 -10.14
C ALA A 144 5.46 9.99 -8.86
N ALA A 145 6.79 9.98 -9.00
CA ALA A 145 7.73 9.95 -7.88
C ALA A 145 7.60 11.18 -6.97
N GLY A 146 7.44 12.37 -7.56
CA GLY A 146 7.23 13.60 -6.79
C GLY A 146 5.90 13.59 -6.02
N ARG A 147 4.83 13.07 -6.63
CA ARG A 147 3.50 13.06 -6.03
C ARG A 147 3.32 12.00 -4.94
N LEU A 148 3.95 10.83 -5.09
CA LEU A 148 3.91 9.77 -4.08
C LEU A 148 4.73 10.10 -2.83
N LYS A 149 5.60 11.10 -2.88
CA LYS A 149 6.29 11.64 -1.68
C LYS A 149 5.42 12.59 -0.86
N PHE A 150 4.28 13.03 -1.39
CA PHE A 150 3.41 13.97 -0.69
C PHE A 150 2.89 13.33 0.61
N PRO A 151 2.82 14.06 1.75
CA PRO A 151 2.36 13.51 3.02
C PRO A 151 0.96 12.92 2.91
N GLY A 152 0.69 11.86 3.69
CA GLY A 152 -0.55 11.06 3.57
C GLY A 152 -1.73 11.58 4.38
N ASP A 153 -1.53 12.61 5.19
CA ASP A 153 -2.41 13.10 6.25
C ASP A 153 -2.98 14.51 5.96
N ILE A 154 -2.77 15.03 4.75
CA ILE A 154 -3.25 16.35 4.37
C ILE A 154 -4.67 16.23 3.82
N TRP A 155 -5.62 16.73 4.60
CA TRP A 155 -7.01 16.93 4.21
C TRP A 155 -7.23 18.30 3.56
N TYR A 156 -8.47 18.61 3.11
CA TYR A 156 -8.82 19.88 2.48
C TYR A 156 -8.48 21.12 3.33
N PHE A 157 -8.44 20.98 4.65
CA PHE A 157 -8.09 22.06 5.57
C PHE A 157 -7.04 21.57 6.56
N ASP A 158 -5.82 22.11 6.43
CA ASP A 158 -4.79 21.95 7.46
C ASP A 158 -4.71 23.25 8.27
N ILE A 159 -5.51 23.32 9.35
CA ILE A 159 -5.60 24.51 10.22
C ILE A 159 -4.26 24.79 10.92
N ALA A 160 -3.34 23.82 11.01
CA ALA A 160 -2.02 24.02 11.60
C ALA A 160 -1.06 24.75 10.66
N THR A 161 -1.21 24.60 9.33
CA THR A 161 -0.31 25.20 8.33
C THR A 161 -0.95 26.38 7.58
N SER A 162 -2.23 26.30 7.20
CA SER A 162 -2.90 27.34 6.40
C SER A 162 -4.43 27.30 6.49
N TRP A 163 -5.06 28.47 6.50
CA TRP A 163 -6.52 28.62 6.42
C TRP A 163 -7.08 28.47 4.99
N ALA A 164 -6.21 28.41 3.98
CA ALA A 164 -6.61 28.19 2.58
C ALA A 164 -6.77 26.69 2.27
N PRO A 165 -7.74 26.29 1.42
CA PRO A 165 -7.91 24.89 1.06
C PRO A 165 -6.66 24.28 0.41
N ALA A 166 -6.20 23.16 0.93
CA ALA A 166 -5.11 22.38 0.35
C ALA A 166 -5.64 21.34 -0.64
N THR A 167 -4.77 20.87 -1.54
CA THR A 167 -5.06 19.67 -2.34
C THR A 167 -4.88 18.45 -1.44
N PRO A 168 -5.93 17.63 -1.21
CA PRO A 168 -5.81 16.46 -0.34
C PRO A 168 -4.80 15.44 -0.84
N SER A 169 -4.15 14.70 0.07
CA SER A 169 -3.15 13.67 -0.23
C SER A 169 -3.61 12.66 -1.28
N GLU A 170 -4.84 12.16 -1.17
CA GLU A 170 -5.43 11.24 -2.14
C GLU A 170 -5.45 11.79 -3.57
N GLN A 171 -5.59 13.11 -3.77
CA GLN A 171 -5.54 13.71 -5.11
C GLN A 171 -4.12 13.68 -5.69
N HIS A 172 -3.09 13.84 -4.86
CA HIS A 172 -1.70 13.65 -5.28
C HIS A 172 -1.46 12.20 -5.72
N TYR A 173 -1.93 11.23 -4.95
CA TYR A 173 -1.79 9.81 -5.27
C TYR A 173 -2.57 9.41 -6.53
N ARG A 174 -3.81 9.87 -6.70
CA ARG A 174 -4.57 9.68 -7.96
C ARG A 174 -3.86 10.28 -9.17
N ALA A 175 -3.23 11.44 -9.01
CA ALA A 175 -2.44 12.05 -10.07
C ALA A 175 -1.16 11.27 -10.37
N ALA A 176 -0.51 10.69 -9.35
CA ALA A 176 0.62 9.77 -9.54
C ALA A 176 0.21 8.52 -10.31
N ARG A 177 -0.94 7.90 -9.97
CA ARG A 177 -1.51 6.78 -10.73
C ARG A 177 -1.67 7.14 -12.20
N LYS A 178 -2.30 8.27 -12.49
CA LYS A 178 -2.52 8.73 -13.88
C LYS A 178 -1.21 8.84 -14.64
N ALA A 179 -0.15 9.33 -13.99
CA ALA A 179 1.18 9.42 -14.59
C ALA A 179 1.79 8.02 -14.85
N LEU A 180 1.73 7.08 -13.89
CA LEU A 180 2.20 5.70 -14.10
C LEU A 180 1.45 4.99 -15.24
N VAL A 181 0.12 5.16 -15.34
CA VAL A 181 -0.69 4.62 -16.43
C VAL A 181 -0.31 5.24 -17.77
N ALA A 182 -0.08 6.56 -17.81
CA ALA A 182 0.35 7.25 -19.02
C ALA A 182 1.75 6.78 -19.48
N TYR A 183 2.70 6.63 -18.55
CA TYR A 183 4.01 6.05 -18.83
C TYR A 183 3.87 4.63 -19.42
N ASN A 184 3.08 3.76 -18.79
CA ASN A 184 2.97 2.36 -19.23
C ASN A 184 2.34 2.25 -20.63
N ARG A 185 1.36 3.12 -20.94
CA ARG A 185 0.78 3.23 -22.28
C ARG A 185 1.81 3.70 -23.32
N ARG A 186 2.62 4.71 -22.99
CA ARG A 186 3.72 5.16 -23.86
C ARG A 186 4.77 4.08 -24.05
N LEU A 187 5.06 3.31 -23.00
CA LEU A 187 5.98 2.17 -23.07
C LEU A 187 5.45 1.09 -24.03
N ALA A 188 4.16 0.77 -23.98
CA ALA A 188 3.50 -0.14 -24.94
C ALA A 188 3.62 0.36 -26.39
N ALA A 189 3.53 1.68 -26.59
CA ALA A 189 3.66 2.33 -27.89
C ALA A 189 5.11 2.48 -28.37
N GLY A 190 6.11 2.10 -27.56
CA GLY A 190 7.54 2.32 -27.88
C GLY A 190 8.00 3.79 -27.74
N GLU A 191 7.20 4.64 -27.11
CA GLU A 191 7.47 6.06 -26.87
C GLU A 191 8.15 6.35 -25.51
N ALA A 192 8.29 5.31 -24.69
CA ALA A 192 9.01 5.35 -23.43
C ALA A 192 9.94 4.13 -23.34
N VAL A 193 10.93 4.21 -22.46
CA VAL A 193 11.94 3.17 -22.28
C VAL A 193 11.74 2.50 -20.93
N PHE A 194 11.87 1.18 -20.94
CA PHE A 194 12.00 0.35 -19.74
C PHE A 194 13.20 -0.57 -19.97
N GLU A 195 14.29 -0.28 -19.26
CA GLU A 195 15.58 -0.93 -19.47
C GLU A 195 15.66 -2.24 -18.68
N ARG A 196 15.58 -3.36 -19.42
CA ARG A 196 15.46 -4.73 -18.87
C ARG A 196 16.81 -5.40 -18.67
N ARG A 197 17.77 -4.68 -18.08
CA ARG A 197 19.12 -5.19 -17.82
C ARG A 197 19.28 -5.75 -16.41
N ALA A 198 20.17 -6.73 -16.28
CA ALA A 198 20.47 -7.38 -15.01
C ALA A 198 21.00 -6.42 -13.93
N ASP A 199 21.83 -5.44 -14.31
CA ASP A 199 22.36 -4.44 -13.38
C ASP A 199 21.28 -3.49 -12.87
N ASN A 200 20.35 -3.06 -13.73
CA ASN A 200 19.20 -2.26 -13.29
C ASN A 200 18.31 -3.04 -12.32
N LEU A 201 18.00 -4.30 -12.64
CA LEU A 201 17.24 -5.15 -11.73
C LEU A 201 17.97 -5.29 -10.39
N GLN A 202 19.27 -5.59 -10.42
CA GLN A 202 20.08 -5.71 -9.21
C GLN A 202 19.98 -4.46 -8.34
N ILE A 203 20.20 -3.26 -8.90
CA ILE A 203 20.14 -2.01 -8.15
C ILE A 203 18.77 -1.84 -7.51
N THR A 204 17.69 -2.12 -8.25
CA THR A 204 16.33 -2.08 -7.72
C THR A 204 16.13 -3.02 -6.53
N LEU A 205 16.59 -4.28 -6.63
CA LEU A 205 16.51 -5.24 -5.52
C LEU A 205 17.35 -4.80 -4.31
N GLU A 206 18.51 -4.18 -4.54
CA GLU A 206 19.35 -3.65 -3.45
C GLU A 206 18.69 -2.45 -2.75
N ARG A 207 17.99 -1.58 -3.48
CA ARG A 207 17.24 -0.46 -2.89
C ARG A 207 16.08 -0.96 -2.02
N ILE A 208 15.32 -1.96 -2.50
CA ILE A 208 14.27 -2.60 -1.70
C ILE A 208 14.89 -3.29 -0.47
N THR A 209 16.02 -3.99 -0.63
CA THR A 209 16.73 -4.63 0.49
C THR A 209 17.17 -3.63 1.57
N ALA A 210 17.68 -2.46 1.15
CA ALA A 210 18.11 -1.40 2.06
C ALA A 210 16.91 -0.80 2.80
N ASP A 211 15.81 -0.58 2.09
CA ASP A 211 14.56 -0.07 2.64
C ASP A 211 13.96 -1.01 3.71
N LEU A 212 13.90 -2.31 3.40
CA LEU A 212 13.51 -3.34 4.37
C LEU A 212 14.49 -3.43 5.56
N GLY A 213 15.78 -3.17 5.32
CA GLY A 213 16.76 -3.05 6.40
C GLY A 213 16.42 -1.94 7.39
N SER A 214 15.96 -0.78 6.89
CA SER A 214 15.49 0.30 7.74
C SER A 214 14.21 -0.07 8.50
N ALA A 215 13.27 -0.76 7.87
CA ALA A 215 12.05 -1.23 8.55
C ALA A 215 12.38 -2.26 9.66
N SER A 216 13.33 -3.17 9.39
CA SER A 216 13.84 -4.12 10.38
C SER A 216 14.46 -3.42 11.59
N ALA A 217 15.21 -2.34 11.38
CA ALA A 217 15.84 -1.59 12.47
C ALA A 217 14.80 -0.89 13.35
N ILE A 218 13.73 -0.34 12.77
CA ILE A 218 12.60 0.25 13.52
C ILE A 218 11.93 -0.82 14.38
N ILE A 219 11.67 -2.00 13.81
CA ILE A 219 11.11 -3.13 14.56
C ILE A 219 12.03 -3.53 15.72
N GLU A 220 13.33 -3.69 15.45
CA GLU A 220 14.31 -4.09 16.47
C GLU A 220 14.38 -3.07 17.61
N GLU A 221 14.47 -1.78 17.28
CA GLU A 221 14.48 -0.68 18.25
C GLU A 221 13.23 -0.74 19.14
N HIS A 222 12.04 -0.85 18.54
CA HIS A 222 10.78 -0.88 19.29
C HIS A 222 10.59 -2.14 20.13
N VAL A 223 11.04 -3.29 19.63
CA VAL A 223 11.06 -4.56 20.37
C VAL A 223 12.02 -4.48 21.56
N SER A 224 13.18 -3.85 21.39
CA SER A 224 14.21 -3.75 22.44
C SER A 224 13.81 -2.82 23.60
N ASN A 225 13.00 -1.80 23.31
CA ASN A 225 12.54 -0.85 24.30
C ASN A 225 11.39 -1.39 25.17
N GLY A 226 10.77 -2.51 24.75
CA GLY A 226 9.79 -3.29 25.51
C GLY A 226 8.46 -2.57 25.74
N ALA A 227 7.34 -3.21 25.37
CA ALA A 227 6.02 -2.67 25.68
C ALA A 227 5.53 -3.11 27.07
N TRP A 228 5.07 -2.14 27.87
CA TRP A 228 4.00 -2.39 28.82
C TRP A 228 2.69 -2.74 28.08
N PHE A 229 1.70 -3.27 28.80
CA PHE A 229 0.47 -3.87 28.27
C PHE A 229 -0.37 -3.02 27.27
N MET A 230 -0.03 -1.75 27.03
CA MET A 230 -0.61 -0.90 25.98
C MET A 230 0.52 -0.20 25.21
N ASP A 231 0.73 -0.60 23.96
CA ASP A 231 1.69 -0.03 23.02
C ASP A 231 0.97 0.20 21.68
N PHE A 232 0.43 1.41 21.55
CA PHE A 232 -0.25 1.93 20.36
C PHE A 232 0.73 2.45 19.30
N ASP A 233 2.03 2.31 19.52
CA ASP A 233 3.02 2.57 18.48
C ASP A 233 3.39 1.25 17.76
N ALA A 234 3.24 0.12 18.44
CA ALA A 234 3.54 -1.20 17.88
C ALA A 234 2.59 -1.61 16.75
N ASP A 235 1.30 -1.33 16.86
CA ASP A 235 0.34 -1.53 15.77
C ASP A 235 0.66 -0.63 14.57
N ASP A 236 0.94 0.65 14.79
CA ASP A 236 1.37 1.59 13.76
C ASP A 236 2.59 1.06 12.98
N ILE A 237 3.64 0.62 13.70
CA ILE A 237 4.85 0.02 13.11
C ILE A 237 4.51 -1.27 12.36
N PHE A 238 3.68 -2.12 12.96
CA PHE A 238 3.30 -3.42 12.39
C PHE A 238 2.57 -3.26 11.07
N TYR A 239 1.48 -2.49 11.03
CA TYR A 239 0.66 -2.33 9.83
C TYR A 239 1.38 -1.53 8.75
N ARG A 240 2.16 -0.51 9.12
CA ARG A 240 2.99 0.22 8.15
C ARG A 240 4.05 -0.67 7.52
N THR A 241 4.68 -1.55 8.30
CA THR A 241 5.65 -2.52 7.77
C THR A 241 4.97 -3.59 6.93
N GLN A 242 3.79 -4.06 7.35
CA GLN A 242 2.98 -5.03 6.60
C GLN A 242 2.59 -4.48 5.22
N GLY A 243 2.10 -3.24 5.15
CA GLY A 243 1.76 -2.59 3.89
C GLY A 243 2.96 -2.41 2.95
N ARG A 244 4.14 -2.11 3.49
CA ARG A 244 5.39 -2.05 2.70
C ARG A 244 5.77 -3.41 2.12
N LEU A 245 5.77 -4.45 2.97
CA LEU A 245 6.07 -5.84 2.56
C LEU A 245 5.09 -6.31 1.49
N TYR A 246 3.80 -6.04 1.69
CA TYR A 246 2.74 -6.33 0.74
C TYR A 246 2.97 -5.63 -0.61
N GLY A 247 3.20 -4.31 -0.59
CA GLY A 247 3.47 -3.54 -1.79
C GLY A 247 4.69 -4.05 -2.55
N TYR A 248 5.80 -4.32 -1.85
CA TYR A 248 6.99 -4.87 -2.48
C TYR A 248 6.80 -6.29 -3.03
N ALA A 249 6.04 -7.16 -2.35
CA ALA A 249 5.76 -8.51 -2.84
C ALA A 249 5.11 -8.47 -4.23
N LEU A 250 4.14 -7.58 -4.42
CA LEU A 250 3.43 -7.43 -5.68
C LEU A 250 4.29 -6.76 -6.76
N ILE A 251 5.09 -5.75 -6.40
CA ILE A 251 6.06 -5.14 -7.32
C ILE A 251 7.09 -6.17 -7.78
N LEU A 252 7.64 -6.97 -6.86
CA LEU A 252 8.58 -8.04 -7.18
C LEU A 252 7.93 -9.09 -8.08
N ARG A 253 6.66 -9.43 -7.87
CA ARG A 253 5.94 -10.32 -8.79
C ARG A 253 5.81 -9.71 -10.19
N GLY A 254 5.53 -8.41 -10.30
CA GLY A 254 5.53 -7.68 -11.57
C GLY A 254 6.91 -7.63 -12.24
N LEU A 255 7.96 -7.34 -11.46
CA LEU A 255 9.35 -7.31 -11.92
C LEU A 255 9.80 -8.69 -12.43
N ARG A 256 9.31 -9.79 -11.83
CA ARG A 256 9.55 -11.14 -12.35
C ARG A 256 9.11 -11.29 -13.80
N ALA A 257 7.93 -10.76 -14.13
CA ALA A 257 7.40 -10.81 -15.49
C ALA A 257 8.13 -9.85 -16.44
N ASP A 258 8.55 -8.68 -15.94
CA ASP A 258 9.23 -7.66 -16.74
C ASP A 258 10.68 -8.04 -17.09
N PHE A 259 11.36 -8.74 -16.18
CA PHE A 259 12.74 -9.20 -16.31
C PHE A 259 12.86 -10.70 -16.55
N GLN A 260 11.81 -11.35 -17.07
CA GLN A 260 11.78 -12.79 -17.32
C GLN A 260 13.01 -13.32 -18.08
N PRO A 261 13.52 -12.66 -19.14
CA PRO A 261 14.75 -13.10 -19.82
C PRO A 261 15.97 -13.16 -18.89
N VAL A 262 16.15 -12.14 -18.03
CA VAL A 262 17.27 -12.08 -17.07
C VAL A 262 17.12 -13.16 -16.00
N ILE A 263 15.89 -13.38 -15.51
CA ILE A 263 15.61 -14.37 -14.46
C ILE A 263 15.85 -15.79 -14.98
N GLU A 264 15.49 -16.08 -16.23
CA GLU A 264 15.73 -17.38 -16.86
C GLU A 264 17.22 -17.60 -17.15
N GLU A 265 17.90 -16.60 -17.71
CA GLU A 265 19.34 -16.67 -18.01
C GLU A 265 20.18 -16.95 -16.75
N ARG A 266 19.76 -16.41 -15.60
CA ARG A 266 20.44 -16.56 -14.31
C ARG A 266 19.88 -17.70 -13.45
N GLU A 267 18.94 -18.49 -13.97
CA GLU A 267 18.29 -19.61 -13.26
C GLU A 267 17.66 -19.20 -11.91
N LEU A 268 17.17 -17.96 -11.81
CA LEU A 268 16.68 -17.37 -10.55
C LEU A 268 15.23 -17.75 -10.20
N GLY A 269 14.53 -18.49 -11.08
CA GLY A 269 13.09 -18.75 -10.95
C GLY A 269 12.69 -19.32 -9.59
N ALA A 270 13.33 -20.41 -9.15
CA ALA A 270 13.02 -21.07 -7.88
C ALA A 270 13.38 -20.19 -6.66
N ALA A 271 14.54 -19.51 -6.69
CA ALA A 271 14.94 -18.60 -5.62
C ALA A 271 13.96 -17.43 -5.49
N TRP A 272 13.48 -16.90 -6.62
CA TRP A 272 12.50 -15.81 -6.66
C TRP A 272 11.13 -16.25 -6.12
N ASP A 273 10.67 -17.47 -6.42
CA ASP A 273 9.43 -18.00 -5.86
C ASP A 273 9.54 -18.17 -4.34
N GLN A 274 10.66 -18.69 -3.86
CA GLN A 274 10.92 -18.83 -2.43
C GLN A 274 10.99 -17.47 -1.70
N MET A 275 11.58 -16.46 -2.35
CA MET A 275 11.59 -15.08 -1.85
C MET A 275 10.17 -14.53 -1.74
N LEU A 276 9.35 -14.64 -2.79
CA LEU A 276 7.95 -14.18 -2.77
C LEU A 276 7.13 -14.87 -1.67
N GLU A 277 7.37 -16.15 -1.42
CA GLU A 277 6.71 -16.87 -0.32
C GLU A 277 7.12 -16.32 1.07
N SER A 278 8.39 -15.93 1.25
CA SER A 278 8.81 -15.27 2.50
C SER A 278 8.17 -13.89 2.67
N PHE A 279 8.02 -13.12 1.59
CA PHE A 279 7.25 -11.87 1.61
C PHE A 279 5.77 -12.12 1.95
N ARG A 280 5.18 -13.20 1.41
CA ARG A 280 3.82 -13.63 1.73
C ARG A 280 3.67 -13.94 3.21
N ALA A 281 4.56 -14.74 3.78
CA ALA A 281 4.54 -15.04 5.21
C ALA A 281 4.65 -13.78 6.09
N ALA A 282 5.48 -12.81 5.69
CA ALA A 282 5.69 -11.57 6.43
C ALA A 282 4.49 -10.60 6.35
N SER A 283 3.78 -10.57 5.21
CA SER A 283 2.65 -9.66 4.96
C SER A 283 1.28 -10.26 5.30
N ALA A 284 1.17 -11.58 5.46
CA ALA A 284 -0.08 -12.27 5.78
C ALA A 284 -0.35 -12.44 7.29
N LEU A 285 0.49 -11.86 8.16
CA LEU A 285 0.23 -11.86 9.60
C LEU A 285 -1.01 -11.02 9.93
N ASP A 286 -2.00 -11.62 10.61
CA ASP A 286 -3.29 -10.97 10.89
C ASP A 286 -3.69 -11.15 12.37
N PRO A 287 -3.02 -10.45 13.30
CA PRO A 287 -3.37 -10.52 14.72
C PRO A 287 -4.61 -9.67 15.01
N LEU A 288 -5.53 -10.19 15.83
CA LEU A 288 -6.70 -9.42 16.31
C LEU A 288 -6.30 -8.15 17.07
N ILE A 289 -5.19 -8.23 17.82
CA ILE A 289 -4.60 -7.12 18.56
C ILE A 289 -3.08 -7.26 18.42
N VAL A 290 -2.41 -6.20 18.00
CA VAL A 290 -0.95 -6.18 17.96
C VAL A 290 -0.44 -6.03 19.39
N VAL A 291 0.51 -6.90 19.73
CA VAL A 291 1.14 -6.94 21.04
C VAL A 291 2.65 -7.03 20.84
N ASN A 292 3.38 -6.16 21.52
CA ASN A 292 4.84 -6.10 21.50
C ASN A 292 5.43 -6.61 22.83
N GLY A 293 5.11 -7.86 23.19
CA GLY A 293 5.70 -8.49 24.36
C GLY A 293 7.23 -8.58 24.27
N ALA A 294 7.88 -8.76 25.43
CA ALA A 294 9.31 -9.07 25.46
C ALA A 294 9.59 -10.33 24.62
N PRO A 295 10.67 -10.38 23.81
CA PRO A 295 10.99 -11.55 22.99
C PRO A 295 11.16 -12.86 23.78
N ASP A 296 11.59 -12.78 25.03
CA ASP A 296 11.75 -13.87 25.99
C ASP A 296 10.63 -13.91 27.04
N GLY A 297 9.55 -13.15 26.83
CA GLY A 297 8.41 -13.06 27.73
C GLY A 297 7.59 -14.36 27.77
N ALA A 298 7.17 -14.76 28.96
CA ALA A 298 6.41 -15.99 29.16
C ALA A 298 4.90 -15.86 28.87
N LEU A 299 4.34 -14.65 28.88
CA LEU A 299 2.90 -14.41 28.93
C LEU A 299 2.31 -13.71 27.70
N LEU A 300 3.07 -12.83 27.06
CA LEU A 300 2.60 -11.99 25.96
C LEU A 300 3.41 -12.29 24.70
N PRO A 301 2.78 -12.50 23.53
CA PRO A 301 3.50 -12.66 22.27
C PRO A 301 4.14 -11.33 21.84
N SER A 302 5.18 -11.43 21.01
CA SER A 302 5.78 -10.29 20.31
C SER A 302 5.51 -10.39 18.82
N HIS A 303 4.46 -9.72 18.36
CA HIS A 303 4.08 -9.72 16.94
C HIS A 303 5.10 -8.96 16.08
N LEU A 304 5.70 -7.90 16.62
CA LEU A 304 6.80 -7.20 15.97
C LEU A 304 8.03 -8.07 15.81
N ALA A 305 8.42 -8.84 16.83
CA ALA A 305 9.54 -9.78 16.70
C ALA A 305 9.24 -10.88 15.66
N ALA A 306 8.00 -11.40 15.64
CA ALA A 306 7.57 -12.36 14.63
C ALA A 306 7.60 -11.79 13.20
N GLN A 307 7.06 -10.58 13.00
CA GLN A 307 7.11 -9.88 11.71
C GLN A 307 8.56 -9.60 11.29
N GLY A 308 9.40 -9.14 12.22
CA GLY A 308 10.83 -8.90 12.00
C GLY A 308 11.58 -10.15 11.55
N PHE A 309 11.28 -11.31 12.13
CA PHE A 309 11.85 -12.59 11.70
C PHE A 309 11.52 -12.91 10.23
N TYR A 310 10.26 -12.82 9.83
CA TYR A 310 9.85 -13.10 8.44
C TYR A 310 10.39 -12.04 7.46
N LEU A 311 10.40 -10.76 7.86
CA LEU A 311 10.99 -9.68 7.09
C LEU A 311 12.49 -9.96 6.84
N LEU A 312 13.24 -10.36 7.86
CA LEU A 312 14.67 -10.65 7.73
C LEU A 312 14.93 -11.81 6.77
N ARG A 313 14.09 -12.85 6.80
CA ARG A 313 14.15 -13.96 5.85
C ARG A 313 13.93 -13.48 4.42
N ALA A 314 12.86 -12.72 4.17
CA ALA A 314 12.54 -12.17 2.86
C ALA A 314 13.65 -11.26 2.32
N ARG A 315 14.18 -10.38 3.18
CA ARG A 315 15.30 -9.48 2.87
C ARG A 315 16.59 -10.23 2.54
N THR A 316 16.91 -11.29 3.29
CA THR A 316 18.11 -12.11 3.04
C THR A 316 18.04 -12.76 1.66
N GLN A 317 16.91 -13.39 1.33
CA GLN A 317 16.71 -14.02 0.01
C GLN A 317 16.73 -13.00 -1.14
N LEU A 318 16.12 -11.83 -0.94
CA LEU A 318 16.19 -10.74 -1.91
C LEU A 318 17.64 -10.28 -2.15
N LYS A 319 18.46 -10.17 -1.10
CA LYS A 319 19.88 -9.81 -1.21
C LYS A 319 20.69 -10.91 -1.89
N GLU A 320 20.40 -12.18 -1.63
CA GLU A 320 21.03 -13.31 -2.31
C GLU A 320 20.79 -13.26 -3.83
N ILE A 321 19.54 -13.05 -4.25
CA ILE A 321 19.17 -12.88 -5.66
C ILE A 321 19.92 -11.70 -6.28
N ALA A 322 19.95 -10.55 -5.61
CA ALA A 322 20.72 -9.39 -6.08
C ALA A 322 22.21 -9.71 -6.25
N ASN A 323 22.81 -10.46 -5.32
CA ASN A 323 24.22 -10.86 -5.41
C ASN A 323 24.49 -11.86 -6.54
N ILE A 324 23.52 -12.69 -6.93
CA ILE A 324 23.65 -13.60 -8.09
C ILE A 324 23.64 -12.80 -9.39
N LEU A 325 22.81 -11.75 -9.50
CA LEU A 325 22.76 -10.87 -10.67
C LEU A 325 24.09 -10.13 -10.94
N LEU A 326 24.89 -9.88 -9.90
CA LEU A 326 26.21 -9.24 -9.99
C LEU A 326 27.26 -10.12 -10.69
N LYS A 327 27.16 -11.45 -10.53
CA LYS A 327 28.18 -12.41 -10.97
C LYS A 327 28.06 -12.73 -12.46
#